data_AF-A0A383D6Y6-F1
#
_entry.id   AF-A0A383D6Y6-F1
#
_cell.length_a   1.000
_cell.length_b   1.000
_cell.length_c   1.000
_cell.angle_alpha   90.00
_cell.angle_beta   90.00
_cell.angle_gamma   90.00
#
_symmetry.space_group_name_H-M   'P 1'
#
loop_
_entity.id
_entity.type
_entity.pdbx_description
1 polymer ?
#
loop_
_entity_poly.entity_id
_entity_poly.type
_entity_poly.pdbx_seq_one_letter_code
_entity_poly.pdbx_strand_id
1 'polypeptide(L)'
;AIYRQNMGYSHIVIGRKHADAPFHDGDAIWGDFDAQEIFENLAGDLQIQPVNVGFAAYYESLGRVDLMKNHPDEKPVFISGKDVRATLLQGEMVDPRIMRESTSEILAAAMATAS
;
A
#
# COMPACT_ATOMS: atom_id res chain seq x y z
N ALA A 1 -1.90 1.75 15.91
CA ALA A 1 -1.25 0.78 16.82
C ALA A 1 -2.11 0.45 18.05
N ILE A 2 -2.44 1.43 18.90
CA ILE A 2 -3.19 1.24 20.17
C ILE A 2 -4.45 0.37 20.02
N TYR A 3 -5.33 0.67 19.06
CA TYR A 3 -6.54 -0.14 18.86
C TYR A 3 -6.25 -1.61 18.56
N ARG A 4 -5.20 -1.89 17.77
CA ARG A 4 -4.80 -3.27 17.45
C ARG A 4 -4.22 -3.95 18.69
N GLN A 5 -3.38 -3.26 19.46
CA GLN A 5 -2.91 -3.81 20.73
C GLN A 5 -4.07 -4.16 21.68
N ASN A 6 -5.04 -3.26 21.83
CA ASN A 6 -6.20 -3.47 22.70
C ASN A 6 -7.09 -4.63 22.21
N MET A 7 -7.00 -5.02 20.94
CA MET A 7 -7.65 -6.19 20.36
C MET A 7 -6.78 -7.46 20.43
N GLY A 8 -5.63 -7.43 21.10
CA GLY A 8 -4.75 -8.58 21.31
C GLY A 8 -3.72 -8.84 20.20
N TYR A 9 -3.55 -7.92 19.26
CA TYR A 9 -2.51 -8.07 18.23
C TYR A 9 -1.13 -7.75 18.80
N SER A 10 -0.16 -8.64 18.55
CA SER A 10 1.23 -8.46 18.97
C SER A 10 2.09 -7.68 17.98
N HIS A 11 1.68 -7.63 16.71
CA HIS A 11 2.42 -6.97 15.64
C HIS A 11 1.50 -6.12 14.77
N ILE A 12 2.06 -5.08 14.15
CA ILE A 12 1.37 -4.26 13.16
C ILE A 12 2.28 -3.98 11.96
N VAL A 13 1.80 -4.26 10.75
CA VAL A 13 2.52 -3.95 9.52
C VAL A 13 2.40 -2.46 9.22
N ILE A 14 3.55 -1.78 9.09
CA ILE A 14 3.64 -0.37 8.74
C ILE A 14 4.35 -0.26 7.38
N GLY A 15 3.58 0.07 6.36
CA GLY A 15 4.10 0.32 5.01
C GLY A 15 4.63 1.74 4.83
N ARG A 16 5.05 2.06 3.61
CA ARG A 16 5.34 3.43 3.17
C ARG A 16 4.13 4.35 3.33
N LYS A 17 4.37 5.60 3.75
CA LYS A 17 3.35 6.66 3.85
C LYS A 17 2.11 6.21 4.62
N HIS A 18 2.32 5.41 5.67
CA HIS A 18 1.23 4.84 6.45
C HIS A 18 0.40 5.95 7.09
N ALA A 19 -0.89 5.99 6.76
CA ALA A 19 -1.84 7.04 7.18
C ALA A 19 -1.48 8.47 6.71
N ASP A 20 -0.63 8.62 5.69
CA ASP A 20 -0.39 9.91 5.03
C ASP A 20 -1.61 10.35 4.23
N ALA A 21 -1.82 11.67 4.17
CA ALA A 21 -2.79 12.31 3.30
C ALA A 21 -2.09 13.54 2.72
N PRO A 22 -1.80 13.58 1.40
CA PRO A 22 -1.08 14.71 0.82
C PRO A 22 -1.89 16.01 0.90
N PHE A 23 -1.21 17.14 0.77
CA PHE A 23 -1.85 18.44 0.59
C PHE A 23 -2.67 18.48 -0.70
N HIS A 24 -3.53 19.49 -0.82
CA HIS A 24 -4.42 19.68 -1.97
C HIS A 24 -3.70 19.81 -3.33
N ASP A 25 -2.44 20.23 -3.32
CA ASP A 25 -1.54 20.34 -4.47
C ASP A 25 -0.78 19.03 -4.79
N GLY A 26 -0.92 18.02 -3.93
CA GLY A 26 -0.27 16.71 -4.06
C GLY A 26 1.06 16.61 -3.33
N ASP A 27 1.51 17.67 -2.65
CA ASP A 27 2.74 17.63 -1.87
C ASP A 27 2.57 16.73 -0.63
N ALA A 28 3.65 16.02 -0.30
CA ALA A 28 3.66 15.12 0.85
C ALA A 28 3.68 15.93 2.15
N ILE A 29 2.82 15.59 3.13
CA ILE A 29 2.90 16.15 4.48
C ILE A 29 4.06 15.51 5.25
N TRP A 30 4.21 14.19 5.09
CA TRP A 30 5.21 13.38 5.78
C TRP A 30 6.16 12.71 4.78
N GLY A 31 7.37 12.41 5.23
CA GLY A 31 8.30 11.55 4.52
C GLY A 31 7.77 10.14 4.35
N ASP A 32 8.42 9.38 3.46
CA ASP A 32 7.96 8.06 3.05
C ASP A 32 7.93 7.04 4.20
N PHE A 33 8.76 7.24 5.24
CA PHE A 33 8.93 6.31 6.36
C PHE A 33 8.78 6.96 7.75
N ASP A 34 8.38 8.23 7.84
CA ASP A 34 8.20 8.93 9.13
C ASP A 34 7.25 8.18 10.07
N ALA A 35 6.20 7.55 9.50
CA ALA A 35 5.26 6.73 10.26
C ALA A 35 5.86 5.44 10.84
N GLN A 36 7.02 4.98 10.35
CA GLN A 36 7.78 3.88 10.92
C GLN A 36 8.67 4.38 12.07
N GLU A 37 9.39 5.48 11.84
CA GLU A 37 10.33 6.08 12.81
C GLU A 37 9.64 6.58 14.08
N ILE A 38 8.37 7.00 13.97
CA ILE A 38 7.63 7.49 15.14
C ILE A 38 7.56 6.44 16.26
N PHE A 39 7.54 5.13 15.93
CA PHE A 39 7.46 4.07 16.94
C PHE A 39 8.68 4.01 17.85
N GLU A 40 9.84 4.53 17.42
CA GLU A 40 11.04 4.64 18.25
C GLU A 40 10.95 5.78 19.27
N ASN A 41 10.05 6.74 19.03
CA ASN A 41 9.95 8.00 19.77
C ASN A 41 8.57 8.21 20.43
N LEU A 42 7.70 7.21 20.40
CA LEU A 42 6.36 7.32 21.01
C LEU A 42 6.46 7.43 22.53
N ALA A 43 5.78 8.43 23.09
CA ALA A 43 5.60 8.52 24.53
C ALA A 43 4.62 7.46 25.03
N GLY A 44 4.92 6.86 26.19
CA GLY A 44 4.10 5.84 26.82
C GLY A 44 4.56 4.41 26.54
N ASP A 45 3.73 3.45 26.94
CA ASP A 45 4.06 2.03 26.89
C ASP A 45 3.26 1.29 25.81
N LEU A 46 3.77 1.36 24.58
CA LEU A 46 3.20 0.64 23.44
C LEU A 46 3.93 -0.69 23.25
N GLN A 47 3.22 -1.79 23.48
CA GLN A 47 3.76 -3.16 23.45
C GLN A 47 3.69 -3.81 22.06
N ILE A 48 2.75 -3.37 21.21
CA ILE A 48 2.62 -3.88 19.84
C ILE A 48 3.85 -3.51 19.01
N GLN A 49 4.42 -4.51 18.35
CA GLN A 49 5.67 -4.36 17.62
C GLN A 49 5.41 -3.97 16.15
N PRO A 50 6.01 -2.88 15.64
CA PRO A 50 5.91 -2.56 14.23
C PRO A 50 6.70 -3.56 13.38
N VAL A 51 6.12 -3.94 12.24
CA VAL A 51 6.79 -4.68 11.16
C VAL A 51 6.88 -3.74 9.97
N ASN A 52 8.06 -3.14 9.80
CA ASN A 52 8.32 -2.11 8.80
C ASN A 52 8.52 -2.76 7.42
N VAL A 53 7.65 -2.42 6.48
CA VAL A 53 7.66 -2.95 5.12
C VAL A 53 7.92 -1.82 4.13
N GLY A 54 8.95 -2.00 3.30
CA GLY A 54 9.33 -1.06 2.25
C GLY A 54 8.46 -1.19 1.01
N PHE A 55 8.97 -0.68 -0.12
CA PHE A 55 8.30 -0.82 -1.40
C PHE A 55 8.24 -2.29 -1.85
N ALA A 56 7.09 -2.69 -2.38
CA ALA A 56 6.87 -4.00 -2.96
C ALA A 56 6.25 -3.86 -4.35
N ALA A 57 6.66 -4.73 -5.27
CA ALA A 57 6.16 -4.74 -6.64
C ALA A 57 6.16 -6.16 -7.20
N TYR A 58 5.42 -6.38 -8.28
CA TYR A 58 5.41 -7.67 -8.98
C TYR A 58 6.64 -7.79 -9.89
N TYR A 59 7.28 -8.94 -9.88
CA TYR A 59 8.42 -9.25 -10.74
C TYR A 59 8.10 -10.46 -11.61
N GLU A 60 8.17 -10.29 -12.94
CA GLU A 60 7.89 -11.38 -13.90
C GLU A 60 8.87 -12.56 -13.75
N SER A 61 10.14 -12.26 -13.49
CA SER A 61 11.20 -13.22 -13.20
C SER A 61 10.88 -14.17 -12.05
N LEU A 62 10.11 -13.71 -11.06
CA LEU A 62 9.71 -14.48 -9.87
C LEU A 62 8.28 -15.00 -9.95
N GLY A 63 7.46 -14.45 -10.85
CA GLY A 63 6.03 -14.71 -10.93
C GLY A 63 5.23 -14.23 -9.71
N ARG A 64 5.77 -13.33 -8.87
CA ARG A 64 5.15 -12.89 -7.60
C ARG A 64 5.55 -11.47 -7.20
N VAL A 65 4.86 -10.95 -6.17
CA VAL A 65 5.24 -9.72 -5.48
C VAL A 65 6.38 -9.99 -4.51
N ASP A 66 7.40 -9.14 -4.52
CA ASP A 66 8.51 -9.13 -3.57
C ASP A 66 8.92 -7.69 -3.23
N LEU A 67 9.80 -7.53 -2.24
CA LEU A 67 10.32 -6.23 -1.83
C LEU A 67 11.31 -5.71 -2.86
N MET A 68 11.15 -4.47 -3.31
CA MET A 68 11.99 -3.88 -4.36
C MET A 68 13.47 -3.85 -4.00
N LYS A 69 13.80 -3.73 -2.71
CA LYS A 69 15.20 -3.78 -2.22
C LYS A 69 15.91 -5.09 -2.52
N ASN A 70 15.16 -6.19 -2.71
CA ASN A 70 15.72 -7.50 -3.03
C ASN A 70 16.05 -7.64 -4.53
N HIS A 71 15.59 -6.70 -5.35
CA HIS A 71 15.62 -6.76 -6.81
C HIS A 71 16.08 -5.41 -7.42
N PRO A 72 17.29 -4.93 -7.09
CA PRO A 72 17.77 -3.61 -7.51
C PRO A 72 17.94 -3.49 -9.04
N ASP A 73 18.23 -4.61 -9.71
CA ASP A 73 18.55 -4.66 -11.14
C ASP A 73 17.41 -5.23 -12.00
N GLU A 74 16.27 -5.53 -11.40
CA GLU A 74 15.12 -6.11 -12.10
C GLU A 74 14.03 -5.05 -12.30
N LYS A 75 13.40 -5.06 -13.47
CA LYS A 75 12.31 -4.15 -13.78
C LYS A 75 11.01 -4.66 -13.13
N PRO A 76 10.41 -3.92 -12.18
CA PRO A 76 9.12 -4.30 -11.63
C PRO A 76 7.99 -4.01 -12.62
N VAL A 77 6.89 -4.75 -12.48
CA VAL A 77 5.58 -4.36 -13.00
C VAL A 77 4.91 -3.48 -11.94
N PHE A 78 4.61 -2.24 -12.31
CA PHE A 78 4.01 -1.24 -11.44
C PHE A 78 2.98 -0.39 -12.20
N ILE A 79 1.91 0.00 -11.52
CA ILE A 79 0.87 0.90 -12.01
C ILE A 79 0.49 1.85 -10.89
N SER A 80 0.31 3.14 -11.19
CA SER A 80 -0.05 4.11 -10.16
C SER A 80 -1.51 3.92 -9.72
N GLY A 81 -1.86 4.33 -8.50
CA GLY A 81 -3.25 4.30 -8.03
C GLY A 81 -4.19 5.16 -8.89
N LYS A 82 -3.66 6.23 -9.50
CA LYS A 82 -4.40 7.08 -10.45
C LYS A 82 -4.74 6.31 -11.72
N ASP A 83 -3.78 5.56 -12.26
CA ASP A 83 -3.98 4.75 -13.46
C ASP A 83 -4.93 3.58 -13.18
N VAL A 84 -4.76 2.88 -12.05
CA VAL A 84 -5.70 1.84 -11.59
C VAL A 84 -7.12 2.37 -11.55
N ARG A 85 -7.32 3.55 -10.95
CA ARG A 85 -8.64 4.19 -10.88
C ARG A 85 -9.18 4.56 -12.26
N ALA A 86 -8.33 5.11 -13.13
CA ALA A 86 -8.73 5.47 -14.49
C ALA A 86 -9.18 4.24 -15.30
N THR A 87 -8.41 3.15 -15.26
CA THR A 87 -8.75 1.86 -15.88
C THR A 87 -10.12 1.35 -15.40
N LEU A 88 -10.34 1.33 -14.07
CA LEU A 88 -11.60 0.86 -13.50
C LEU A 88 -12.80 1.76 -13.87
N LEU A 89 -12.61 3.08 -13.95
CA LEU A 89 -13.66 4.03 -14.37
C LEU A 89 -14.04 3.88 -15.86
N GLN A 90 -13.12 3.38 -16.68
CA GLN A 90 -13.40 3.04 -18.08
C GLN A 90 -14.13 1.70 -18.23
N GLY A 91 -14.35 0.97 -17.13
CA GLY A 91 -14.90 -0.39 -17.13
C GLY A 91 -13.89 -1.45 -17.57
N GLU A 92 -12.61 -1.10 -17.67
CA GLU A 92 -11.53 -2.01 -18.01
C GLU A 92 -10.99 -2.72 -16.77
N MET A 93 -10.40 -3.90 -16.96
CA MET A 93 -9.79 -4.68 -15.88
C MET A 93 -8.34 -4.26 -15.66
N VAL A 94 -7.94 -4.22 -14.39
CA VAL A 94 -6.54 -3.99 -14.01
C VAL A 94 -5.74 -5.26 -14.30
N ASP A 95 -4.46 -5.11 -14.64
CA ASP A 95 -3.55 -6.23 -14.86
C ASP A 95 -3.63 -7.26 -13.70
N PRO A 96 -3.87 -8.56 -13.99
CA PRO A 96 -4.06 -9.59 -12.97
C PRO A 96 -2.83 -9.81 -12.07
N ARG A 97 -1.65 -9.35 -12.52
CA ARG A 97 -0.40 -9.38 -11.73
C ARG A 97 -0.38 -8.32 -10.64
N ILE A 98 -1.22 -7.30 -10.76
CA ILE A 98 -1.34 -6.20 -9.79
C ILE A 98 -2.59 -6.37 -8.91
N MET A 99 -3.73 -6.73 -9.51
CA MET A 99 -4.99 -6.85 -8.81
C MET A 99 -5.69 -8.15 -9.23
N ARG A 100 -6.22 -8.89 -8.27
CA ARG A 100 -7.02 -10.08 -8.59
C ARG A 100 -8.20 -9.69 -9.47
N GLU A 101 -8.47 -10.47 -10.51
CA GLU A 101 -9.55 -10.22 -11.49
C GLU A 101 -10.90 -9.97 -10.79
N SER A 102 -11.29 -10.83 -9.85
CA SER A 102 -12.54 -10.65 -9.09
C SER A 102 -12.62 -9.34 -8.30
N THR A 103 -11.48 -8.81 -7.86
CA THR A 103 -11.43 -7.51 -7.18
C THR A 103 -11.60 -6.37 -8.20
N SER A 104 -10.96 -6.47 -9.37
CA SER A 104 -11.16 -5.50 -10.46
C SER A 104 -12.61 -5.45 -10.93
N GLU A 105 -13.25 -6.61 -11.11
CA GLU A 105 -14.66 -6.71 -11.50
C GLU A 105 -15.59 -6.01 -10.49
N ILE A 106 -15.43 -6.30 -9.20
CA ILE A 106 -16.25 -5.69 -8.13
C ILE A 106 -16.04 -4.17 -8.10
N LEU A 107 -14.80 -3.70 -8.21
CA LEU A 107 -14.50 -2.27 -8.17
C LEU A 107 -15.00 -1.54 -9.40
N ALA A 108 -14.83 -2.10 -10.60
CA ALA A 108 -15.33 -1.51 -11.84
C ALA A 108 -16.86 -1.39 -11.80
N ALA A 109 -17.56 -2.45 -11.37
CA ALA A 109 -19.02 -2.43 -11.22
C ALA A 109 -19.48 -1.37 -10.21
N ALA A 110 -18.82 -1.28 -9.04
CA ALA A 110 -19.16 -0.28 -8.03
C ALA A 110 -18.94 1.16 -8.53
N MET A 111 -17.83 1.42 -9.23
CA MET A 111 -17.51 2.74 -9.76
C MET A 111 -18.47 3.17 -10.88
N ALA A 112 -18.92 2.24 -11.72
CA ALA A 112 -19.93 2.51 -12.75
C ALA A 112 -21.27 2.96 -12.17
N THR A 113 -21.68 2.45 -11.00
CA THR A 113 -22.94 2.85 -10.33
C THR A 113 -22.87 4.17 -9.56
N ALA A 114 -21.67 4.63 -9.25
CA ALA A 114 -21.43 5.88 -8.52
C ALA A 114 -21.31 7.11 -9.45
N SER A 115 -21.42 6.89 -10.76
CA SER A 115 -21.33 7.90 -11.84
C SER A 115 -22.72 8.31 -12.31
#